data_AF-A0A1H5VVR0-F1
#
_entry.id   AF-A0A1H5VVR0-F1
#
_cell.length_a   1.000
_cell.length_b   1.000
_cell.length_c   1.000
_cell.angle_alpha   90.00
_cell.angle_beta   90.00
_cell.angle_gamma   90.00
#
_symmetry.space_group_name_H-M   'P 1'
#
loop_
_entity.id
_entity.type
_entity.pdbx_description
1 polymer ?
#
loop_
_entity_poly.entity_id
_entity_poly.type
_entity_poly.pdbx_seq_one_letter_code
_entity_poly.pdbx_strand_id
1 'polypeptide(L)'
;MAGRRLGTLVAVVALASGTLVPGAQAAPHPVVFGTASALPKTHTGACPATVTLSTTVKVKAPATLKYVWTFSDGDDGRTRTYRAGGKGLKTVRLSTTVKAVGDARGWGAVRLVSPVKKTSRKASFAVTCTGSETLGAGDVWDSVVTTVDTPGTPDAAATPPPSSSSGQDAARNLVRKATIAFERTTAAKCPVTFKIHGSFEGLPAGAQTVRYRLAGTETWKTVNVPAAHGAVHSTVLETLTWGWETAENSVQIELDQPDRHRSNIIYYFKCRPPSAGTVGVAAEDIPLTGDGGPLAELTADAMLESVRTLSGADLALVSKYGMRKGLKAGPITFSDLYQVQPDGFHPDVWSMTGAQPRKALGHVSPTAGRLTPSAALRYTVTGGVVTDLTLNGTPVSDTQVVKVAANYILRYGGQGFPAWEGAKSVYRGGPDDTGALASYIAAHSPLAAPKGDRVTVR
;
A
#
# COMPACT_ATOMS: atom_id res chain seq x y z
N MET A 1 -23.90 -69.65 46.79
CA MET A 1 -22.93 -69.58 45.67
C MET A 1 -22.70 -68.12 45.32
N ALA A 2 -21.45 -67.75 45.09
CA ALA A 2 -20.93 -66.39 44.84
C ALA A 2 -21.73 -65.60 43.78
N GLY A 3 -21.84 -64.28 43.78
CA GLY A 3 -21.12 -63.22 44.51
C GLY A 3 -20.77 -62.10 43.53
N ARG A 4 -21.28 -60.87 43.74
CA ARG A 4 -20.54 -59.59 43.68
C ARG A 4 -21.51 -58.41 43.76
N ARG A 5 -21.21 -57.52 44.70
CA ARG A 5 -21.87 -56.25 44.97
C ARG A 5 -21.37 -55.18 44.00
N LEU A 6 -22.25 -54.31 43.51
CA LEU A 6 -21.92 -52.90 43.27
C LEU A 6 -23.03 -52.05 43.89
N GLY A 7 -22.63 -51.15 44.79
CA GLY A 7 -23.50 -50.39 45.67
C GLY A 7 -24.10 -49.14 45.02
N THR A 8 -25.34 -48.84 45.41
CA THR A 8 -26.03 -47.59 45.13
C THR A 8 -26.26 -46.90 46.47
N LEU A 9 -25.56 -45.79 46.72
CA LEU A 9 -25.78 -44.93 47.89
C LEU A 9 -26.76 -43.83 47.49
N VAL A 10 -27.93 -43.84 48.13
CA VAL A 10 -28.96 -42.82 48.05
C VAL A 10 -28.49 -41.60 48.85
N ALA A 11 -28.43 -40.42 48.22
CA ALA A 11 -28.23 -39.15 48.89
C ALA A 11 -29.47 -38.28 48.76
N VAL A 12 -29.96 -37.84 49.92
CA VAL A 12 -31.18 -37.08 50.18
C VAL A 12 -31.12 -35.71 49.49
N VAL A 13 -32.17 -35.40 48.71
CA VAL A 13 -32.38 -34.09 48.09
C VAL A 13 -32.97 -33.14 49.13
N ALA A 14 -32.18 -32.16 49.56
CA ALA A 14 -32.65 -31.00 50.29
C ALA A 14 -33.04 -29.89 49.31
N LEU A 15 -34.31 -29.45 49.38
CA LEU A 15 -34.87 -28.32 48.64
C LEU A 15 -34.25 -27.02 49.15
N ALA A 16 -33.49 -26.34 48.29
CA ALA A 16 -33.14 -24.93 48.45
C ALA A 16 -33.72 -24.14 47.27
N SER A 17 -34.61 -23.22 47.61
CA SER A 17 -35.34 -22.32 46.72
C SER A 17 -34.39 -21.37 45.99
N GLY A 18 -34.00 -21.71 44.76
CA GLY A 18 -33.34 -20.78 43.84
C GLY A 18 -34.38 -20.02 43.03
N THR A 19 -34.60 -18.74 43.34
CA THR A 19 -35.28 -17.81 42.44
C THR A 19 -34.43 -17.62 41.19
N LEU A 20 -34.79 -18.29 40.10
CA LEU A 20 -34.29 -17.99 38.77
C LEU A 20 -34.77 -16.60 38.37
N VAL A 21 -33.90 -15.60 38.48
CA VAL A 21 -34.08 -14.32 37.79
C VAL A 21 -34.01 -14.64 36.29
N PRO A 22 -35.06 -14.38 35.50
CA PRO A 22 -34.94 -14.48 34.05
C PRO A 22 -33.95 -13.39 33.63
N GLY A 23 -32.79 -13.79 33.10
CA GLY A 23 -31.90 -12.87 32.43
C GLY A 23 -32.67 -12.21 31.30
N ALA A 24 -33.09 -10.96 31.50
CA ALA A 24 -33.69 -10.14 30.48
C ALA A 24 -32.68 -10.01 29.33
N GLN A 25 -32.83 -10.85 28.30
CA GLN A 25 -32.18 -10.65 27.02
C GLN A 25 -32.61 -9.28 26.51
N ALA A 26 -31.71 -8.31 26.59
CA ALA A 26 -31.92 -6.99 26.04
C ALA A 26 -32.23 -7.14 24.54
N ALA A 27 -33.46 -6.80 24.16
CA ALA A 27 -33.88 -6.78 22.76
C ALA A 27 -32.87 -5.97 21.92
N PRO A 28 -32.47 -6.44 20.73
CA PRO A 28 -31.48 -5.76 19.91
C PRO A 28 -31.96 -4.33 19.63
N HIS A 29 -31.14 -3.34 20.02
CA HIS A 29 -31.46 -1.93 19.80
C HIS A 29 -31.82 -1.73 18.32
N PRO A 30 -33.05 -1.28 18.00
CA PRO A 30 -33.46 -1.15 16.61
C PRO A 30 -32.62 -0.07 15.94
N VAL A 31 -31.77 -0.51 15.00
CA VAL A 31 -31.00 0.36 14.12
C VAL A 31 -31.55 0.20 12.70
N VAL A 32 -32.12 1.28 12.18
CA VAL A 32 -32.78 1.33 10.87
C VAL A 32 -32.24 2.51 10.08
N PHE A 33 -31.69 2.24 8.90
CA PHE A 33 -31.30 3.27 7.94
C PHE A 33 -32.55 3.86 7.26
N GLY A 34 -32.57 5.18 7.13
CA GLY A 34 -33.49 5.90 6.25
C GLY A 34 -32.91 6.06 4.84
N THR A 35 -33.43 7.02 4.11
CA THR A 35 -33.04 7.29 2.72
C THR A 35 -31.58 7.74 2.63
N ALA A 36 -30.85 7.19 1.65
CA ALA A 36 -29.54 7.67 1.25
C ALA A 36 -29.69 8.65 0.10
N SER A 37 -29.00 9.79 0.14
CA SER A 37 -29.19 10.88 -0.82
C SER A 37 -27.89 11.61 -1.10
N ALA A 38 -27.74 12.08 -2.34
CA ALA A 38 -26.66 12.95 -2.80
C ALA A 38 -27.22 14.32 -3.17
N LEU A 39 -26.49 15.39 -2.81
CA LEU A 39 -26.88 16.77 -3.12
C LEU A 39 -25.67 17.58 -3.63
N PRO A 40 -25.69 18.09 -4.87
CA PRO A 40 -26.69 17.78 -5.91
C PRO A 40 -26.62 16.30 -6.32
N LYS A 41 -27.76 15.72 -6.71
CA LYS A 41 -27.79 14.36 -7.27
C LYS A 41 -27.15 14.33 -8.66
N THR A 42 -27.35 15.40 -9.42
CA THR A 42 -26.77 15.64 -10.74
C THR A 42 -26.27 17.08 -10.80
N HIS A 43 -25.04 17.30 -11.26
CA HIS A 43 -24.46 18.62 -11.48
C HIS A 43 -23.98 18.74 -12.93
N THR A 44 -24.33 19.83 -13.60
CA THR A 44 -23.77 20.20 -14.91
C THR A 44 -23.33 21.66 -14.82
N GLY A 45 -22.03 21.95 -14.97
CA GLY A 45 -21.53 23.32 -14.81
C GLY A 45 -20.01 23.41 -14.67
N ALA A 46 -19.51 24.56 -14.19
CA ALA A 46 -18.09 24.73 -13.93
C ALA A 46 -17.64 23.90 -12.72
N CYS A 47 -16.44 23.33 -12.80
CA CYS A 47 -15.83 22.54 -11.73
C CYS A 47 -14.69 23.34 -11.07
N PRO A 48 -14.38 23.11 -9.77
CA PRO A 48 -14.77 21.96 -8.93
C PRO A 48 -16.20 22.01 -8.35
N ALA A 49 -16.95 20.92 -8.53
CA ALA A 49 -18.30 20.75 -7.98
C ALA A 49 -18.27 19.94 -6.68
N THR A 50 -19.10 20.33 -5.70
CA THR A 50 -19.17 19.65 -4.40
C THR A 50 -20.47 18.89 -4.26
N VAL A 51 -20.39 17.58 -4.02
CA VAL A 51 -21.52 16.68 -3.76
C VAL A 51 -21.52 16.23 -2.31
N THR A 52 -22.59 16.51 -1.58
CA THR A 52 -22.79 16.03 -0.22
C THR A 52 -23.61 14.73 -0.25
N LEU A 53 -23.02 13.64 0.24
CA LEU A 53 -23.70 12.38 0.46
C LEU A 53 -24.22 12.31 1.90
N SER A 54 -25.41 11.77 2.08
CA SER A 54 -26.02 11.67 3.40
C SER A 54 -26.97 10.48 3.53
N THR A 55 -27.13 9.99 4.75
CA THR A 55 -28.17 9.03 5.13
C THR A 55 -28.60 9.27 6.56
N THR A 56 -29.82 8.88 6.91
CA THR A 56 -30.31 8.94 8.30
C THR A 56 -30.28 7.56 8.95
N VAL A 57 -30.05 7.52 10.26
CA VAL A 57 -30.07 6.30 11.07
C VAL A 57 -30.96 6.55 12.27
N LYS A 58 -32.03 5.76 12.40
CA LYS A 58 -32.84 5.71 13.61
C LYS A 58 -32.19 4.75 14.61
N VAL A 59 -31.93 5.23 15.83
CA VAL A 59 -31.30 4.47 16.92
C VAL A 59 -31.94 4.82 18.27
N LYS A 60 -32.11 3.85 19.17
CA LYS A 60 -32.57 4.09 20.54
C LYS A 60 -31.40 4.57 21.42
N ALA A 61 -31.47 5.79 21.93
CA ALA A 61 -30.46 6.38 22.81
C ALA A 61 -30.59 5.88 24.26
N PRO A 62 -29.49 5.79 25.03
CA PRO A 62 -28.12 6.14 24.64
C PRO A 62 -27.46 5.07 23.77
N ALA A 63 -26.75 5.49 22.70
CA ALA A 63 -26.05 4.57 21.81
C ALA A 63 -24.80 5.21 21.18
N THR A 64 -23.77 4.38 20.95
CA THR A 64 -22.57 4.79 20.22
C THR A 64 -22.53 4.09 18.87
N LEU A 65 -22.69 4.86 17.80
CA LEU A 65 -22.64 4.40 16.42
C LEU A 65 -21.20 4.53 15.91
N LYS A 66 -20.54 3.40 15.63
CA LYS A 66 -19.25 3.38 14.91
C LYS A 66 -19.54 3.03 13.46
N TYR A 67 -19.16 3.89 12.52
CA TYR A 67 -19.51 3.74 11.11
C TYR A 67 -18.38 4.17 10.17
N VAL A 68 -18.43 3.67 8.94
CA VAL A 68 -17.51 4.04 7.86
C VAL A 68 -18.32 4.33 6.59
N TRP A 69 -17.86 5.27 5.78
CA TRP A 69 -18.40 5.49 4.44
C TRP A 69 -17.62 4.63 3.45
N THR A 70 -18.32 3.87 2.62
CA THR A 70 -17.74 3.11 1.50
C THR A 70 -18.17 3.78 0.20
N PHE A 71 -17.25 3.94 -0.74
CA PHE A 71 -17.49 4.60 -2.01
C PHE A 71 -17.38 3.64 -3.20
N SER A 72 -17.78 4.12 -4.39
CA SER A 72 -17.85 3.32 -5.62
C SER A 72 -16.51 2.85 -6.18
N ASP A 73 -15.42 3.52 -5.80
CA ASP A 73 -14.02 3.18 -6.09
C ASP A 73 -13.48 2.05 -5.19
N GLY A 74 -14.27 1.60 -4.19
CA GLY A 74 -13.86 0.60 -3.23
C GLY A 74 -13.14 1.17 -2.00
N ASP A 75 -13.01 2.50 -1.89
CA ASP A 75 -12.44 3.16 -0.72
C ASP A 75 -13.42 3.09 0.46
N ASP A 76 -12.87 2.76 1.62
CA ASP A 76 -13.51 2.94 2.92
C ASP A 76 -12.90 4.19 3.57
N GLY A 77 -13.73 5.19 3.87
CA GLY A 77 -13.33 6.37 4.60
C GLY A 77 -12.85 6.06 6.02
N ARG A 78 -12.41 7.08 6.75
CA ARG A 78 -12.03 6.91 8.16
C ARG A 78 -13.23 6.43 8.98
N THR A 79 -12.99 5.51 9.92
CA THR A 79 -14.04 5.10 10.85
C THR A 79 -14.40 6.27 11.77
N ARG A 80 -15.68 6.66 11.75
CA ARG A 80 -16.25 7.75 12.55
C ARG A 80 -17.10 7.19 13.68
N THR A 81 -17.17 7.94 14.77
CA THR A 81 -17.98 7.57 15.93
C THR A 81 -18.97 8.69 16.23
N TYR A 82 -20.25 8.35 16.36
CA TYR A 82 -21.31 9.27 16.76
C TYR A 82 -21.97 8.78 18.04
N ARG A 83 -22.03 9.65 19.06
CA ARG A 83 -22.67 9.34 20.35
C ARG A 83 -24.07 9.95 20.38
N ALA A 84 -25.09 9.11 20.33
CA ALA A 84 -26.49 9.51 20.51
C ALA A 84 -26.80 9.49 22.02
N GLY A 85 -26.85 10.68 22.65
CA GLY A 85 -27.24 10.84 24.06
C GLY A 85 -28.74 11.02 24.28
N GLY A 86 -29.16 11.03 25.55
CA GLY A 86 -30.56 11.20 25.97
C GLY A 86 -31.38 9.90 26.01
N LYS A 87 -32.70 10.03 26.15
CA LYS A 87 -33.67 8.91 26.20
C LYS A 87 -34.53 8.87 24.93
N GLY A 88 -34.96 7.68 24.51
CA GLY A 88 -35.90 7.48 23.40
C GLY A 88 -35.26 7.23 22.02
N LEU A 89 -36.10 7.11 20.98
CA LEU A 89 -35.64 6.90 19.60
C LEU A 89 -35.15 8.21 18.99
N LYS A 90 -33.92 8.23 18.45
CA LYS A 90 -33.27 9.39 17.83
C LYS A 90 -33.01 9.10 16.35
N THR A 91 -33.18 10.12 15.51
CA THR A 91 -32.78 10.09 14.10
C THR A 91 -31.49 10.89 13.95
N VAL A 92 -30.42 10.22 13.54
CA VAL A 92 -29.10 10.81 13.33
C VAL A 92 -28.85 10.94 11.83
N ARG A 93 -28.40 12.11 11.36
CA ARG A 93 -27.96 12.28 9.97
C ARG A 93 -26.45 12.10 9.90
N LEU A 94 -26.02 11.16 9.06
CA LEU A 94 -24.61 10.91 8.75
C LEU A 94 -24.35 11.48 7.37
N SER A 95 -23.32 12.31 7.21
CA SER A 95 -22.95 12.90 5.92
C SER A 95 -21.45 12.87 5.66
N THR A 96 -21.10 12.99 4.39
CA THR A 96 -19.74 13.20 3.90
C THR A 96 -19.82 13.99 2.60
N THR A 97 -18.70 14.60 2.20
CA THR A 97 -18.62 15.44 1.02
C THR A 97 -17.62 14.85 0.03
N VAL A 98 -17.96 14.91 -1.25
CA VAL A 98 -17.20 14.43 -2.39
C VAL A 98 -17.00 15.62 -3.33
N LYS A 99 -15.76 15.96 -3.69
CA LYS A 99 -15.48 17.09 -4.59
C LYS A 99 -15.01 16.55 -5.93
N ALA A 100 -15.73 16.87 -7.00
CA ALA A 100 -15.41 16.46 -8.35
C ALA A 100 -14.81 17.64 -9.13
N VAL A 101 -13.61 17.47 -9.67
CA VAL A 101 -12.91 18.49 -10.47
C VAL A 101 -12.98 18.27 -11.98
N GLY A 102 -13.73 17.25 -12.40
CA GLY A 102 -14.09 16.92 -13.77
C GLY A 102 -15.32 16.00 -13.76
N ASP A 103 -15.61 15.35 -14.88
CA ASP A 103 -16.75 14.44 -15.00
C ASP A 103 -16.62 13.27 -14.03
N ALA A 104 -17.65 13.02 -13.22
CA ALA A 104 -17.62 11.96 -12.21
C ALA A 104 -18.98 11.31 -12.05
N ARG A 105 -19.01 9.99 -11.91
CA ARG A 105 -20.20 9.22 -11.49
C ARG A 105 -19.81 8.28 -10.38
N GLY A 106 -20.57 8.28 -9.30
CA GLY A 106 -20.21 7.47 -8.14
C GLY A 106 -21.35 7.28 -7.16
N TRP A 107 -21.08 6.52 -6.11
CA TRP A 107 -22.00 6.37 -5.00
C TRP A 107 -21.26 6.25 -3.67
N GLY A 108 -21.92 6.63 -2.58
CA GLY A 108 -21.45 6.36 -1.22
C GLY A 108 -22.51 5.65 -0.38
N ALA A 109 -22.09 4.74 0.48
CA ALA A 109 -22.95 4.05 1.44
C ALA A 109 -22.30 4.03 2.82
N VAL A 110 -23.11 4.08 3.88
CA VAL A 110 -22.62 3.96 5.26
C VAL A 110 -22.66 2.51 5.70
N ARG A 111 -21.55 1.99 6.17
CA ARG A 111 -21.44 0.70 6.86
C ARG A 111 -21.27 0.92 8.35
N LEU A 112 -22.25 0.51 9.13
CA LEU A 112 -22.15 0.46 10.59
C LEU A 112 -21.29 -0.71 11.02
N VAL A 113 -20.36 -0.44 11.91
CA VAL A 113 -19.44 -1.39 12.54
C VAL A 113 -19.93 -1.78 13.94
N SER A 114 -20.57 -0.84 14.65
CA SER A 114 -21.19 -1.02 15.97
C SER A 114 -22.38 -0.06 16.11
N PRO A 115 -23.49 -0.41 16.79
CA PRO A 115 -23.72 -1.64 17.57
C PRO A 115 -24.16 -2.85 16.75
N VAL A 116 -24.52 -2.66 15.48
CA VAL A 116 -24.88 -3.74 14.55
C VAL A 116 -24.14 -3.56 13.23
N LYS A 117 -23.77 -4.67 12.59
CA LYS A 117 -23.19 -4.66 11.25
C LYS A 117 -24.32 -4.55 10.23
N LYS A 118 -24.57 -3.34 9.73
CA LYS A 118 -25.56 -3.06 8.67
C LYS A 118 -25.00 -2.03 7.71
N THR A 119 -25.39 -2.12 6.44
CA THR A 119 -25.00 -1.16 5.40
C THR A 119 -26.24 -0.43 4.89
N SER A 120 -26.13 0.87 4.65
CA SER A 120 -27.19 1.69 4.07
C SER A 120 -27.40 1.38 2.59
N ARG A 121 -28.49 1.91 2.01
CA ARG A 121 -28.58 2.04 0.55
C ARG A 121 -27.52 3.01 0.03
N LYS A 122 -27.24 2.93 -1.26
CA LYS A 122 -26.25 3.77 -1.97
C LYS A 122 -26.83 5.16 -2.27
N ALA A 123 -26.09 6.22 -1.95
CA ALA A 123 -26.33 7.58 -2.38
C ALA A 123 -25.52 7.85 -3.65
N SER A 124 -26.15 7.74 -4.81
CA SER A 124 -25.49 7.93 -6.11
C SER A 124 -25.53 9.39 -6.57
N PHE A 125 -24.48 9.81 -7.27
CA PHE A 125 -24.36 11.14 -7.86
C PHE A 125 -23.74 11.10 -9.25
N ALA A 126 -23.95 12.16 -10.03
CA ALA A 126 -23.27 12.41 -11.29
C ALA A 126 -22.89 13.90 -11.41
N VAL A 127 -21.69 14.17 -11.89
CA VAL A 127 -21.15 15.50 -12.18
C VAL A 127 -20.67 15.51 -13.62
N THR A 128 -21.05 16.54 -14.37
CA THR A 128 -20.60 16.84 -15.73
C THR A 128 -20.04 18.26 -15.73
N CYS A 129 -18.79 18.46 -16.15
CA CYS A 129 -18.14 19.75 -16.17
C CYS A 129 -18.20 20.38 -17.57
N THR A 130 -18.58 21.65 -17.67
CA THR A 130 -18.66 22.38 -18.96
C THR A 130 -17.64 23.52 -19.00
N GLY A 131 -16.75 23.55 -20.01
CA GLY A 131 -15.86 24.70 -20.28
C GLY A 131 -14.34 24.45 -20.21
N SER A 132 -13.83 23.33 -20.73
CA SER A 132 -12.40 23.19 -21.07
C SER A 132 -12.29 22.60 -22.47
N GLU A 133 -12.14 23.45 -23.47
CA GLU A 133 -11.74 23.01 -24.80
C GLU A 133 -10.25 22.66 -24.78
N THR A 134 -9.96 21.37 -25.03
CA THR A 134 -8.65 20.79 -25.38
C THR A 134 -7.53 20.75 -24.33
N LEU A 135 -7.74 19.96 -23.26
CA LEU A 135 -6.67 19.14 -22.65
C LEU A 135 -7.24 17.76 -22.31
N GLY A 136 -6.52 16.71 -22.70
CA GLY A 136 -6.96 15.32 -22.64
C GLY A 136 -7.36 14.84 -21.23
N ALA A 137 -8.30 13.89 -21.21
CA ALA A 137 -8.93 13.31 -20.03
C ALA A 137 -7.93 12.94 -18.91
N GLY A 138 -8.04 13.63 -17.77
CA GLY A 138 -7.31 13.37 -16.53
C GLY A 138 -8.26 13.40 -15.33
N ASP A 139 -8.17 12.37 -14.47
CA ASP A 139 -9.10 12.07 -13.38
C ASP A 139 -8.97 13.00 -12.14
N VAL A 140 -9.78 14.05 -12.10
CA VAL A 140 -10.93 14.28 -11.18
C VAL A 140 -10.84 14.03 -9.64
N TRP A 141 -9.77 14.30 -8.87
CA TRP A 141 -9.90 14.33 -7.37
C TRP A 141 -9.03 15.36 -6.62
N ASP A 142 -9.07 16.64 -6.98
CA ASP A 142 -8.29 17.68 -6.30
C ASP A 142 -9.11 18.89 -5.85
N SER A 143 -9.56 18.94 -4.58
CA SER A 143 -9.65 20.20 -3.83
C SER A 143 -10.36 20.04 -2.49
N VAL A 144 -9.64 19.96 -1.37
CA VAL A 144 -10.16 20.45 -0.08
C VAL A 144 -9.08 21.34 0.51
N VAL A 145 -9.31 22.65 0.48
CA VAL A 145 -8.48 23.65 1.15
C VAL A 145 -9.26 24.18 2.35
N THR A 146 -8.57 24.31 3.48
CA THR A 146 -8.94 25.19 4.59
C THR A 146 -7.70 25.97 4.97
N THR A 147 -7.80 27.29 4.87
CA THR A 147 -6.79 28.28 5.25
C THR A 147 -6.83 28.58 6.75
N VAL A 148 -5.67 28.92 7.33
CA VAL A 148 -5.54 29.89 8.45
C VAL A 148 -4.21 30.63 8.28
N ASP A 149 -4.26 31.95 8.50
CA ASP A 149 -3.21 32.94 8.27
C ASP A 149 -2.52 33.38 9.59
N THR A 150 -1.17 33.43 9.52
CA THR A 150 -0.17 34.40 10.10
C THR A 150 -0.12 34.77 11.61
N PRO A 151 0.91 35.51 12.14
CA PRO A 151 2.31 35.82 11.68
C PRO A 151 3.42 35.78 12.78
N GLY A 152 4.71 35.86 12.39
CA GLY A 152 5.78 36.50 13.18
C GLY A 152 7.18 35.84 13.23
N THR A 153 8.18 36.52 12.65
CA THR A 153 9.66 36.40 12.89
C THR A 153 10.08 37.73 13.58
N PRO A 154 11.22 37.90 14.32
CA PRO A 154 12.57 37.47 13.90
C PRO A 154 13.68 37.18 14.98
N ASP A 155 14.78 36.64 14.45
CA ASP A 155 16.22 36.85 14.77
C ASP A 155 17.05 36.05 15.82
N ALA A 156 18.10 35.42 15.26
CA ALA A 156 19.53 35.47 15.56
C ALA A 156 20.20 34.71 16.74
N ALA A 157 21.00 33.71 16.33
CA ALA A 157 22.43 33.44 16.63
C ALA A 157 22.97 33.36 18.07
N ALA A 158 23.63 32.23 18.39
CA ALA A 158 24.97 32.19 19.01
C ALA A 158 25.58 30.75 19.05
N THR A 159 26.89 30.68 18.81
CA THR A 159 27.83 29.53 18.90
C THR A 159 29.16 30.11 19.45
N PRO A 160 30.22 29.38 19.89
CA PRO A 160 30.48 28.13 20.68
C PRO A 160 31.51 28.44 21.85
N PRO A 161 32.58 27.67 22.26
CA PRO A 161 33.08 26.25 22.15
C PRO A 161 33.73 25.68 23.49
N PRO A 162 34.68 24.69 23.56
CA PRO A 162 34.72 23.27 23.10
C PRO A 162 35.27 22.19 24.12
N SER A 163 35.23 20.92 23.68
CA SER A 163 36.21 19.81 23.85
C SER A 163 36.14 18.81 25.04
N SER A 164 36.09 17.50 24.72
CA SER A 164 37.25 16.59 24.81
C SER A 164 36.90 15.18 24.32
N SER A 165 37.88 14.54 23.69
CA SER A 165 37.87 13.20 23.10
C SER A 165 38.68 12.22 23.94
N SER A 166 38.23 10.97 24.08
CA SER A 166 39.10 9.77 24.09
C SER A 166 38.27 8.49 24.27
N GLY A 167 38.47 7.51 23.37
CA GLY A 167 37.81 6.21 23.39
C GLY A 167 37.66 5.57 22.00
N GLN A 168 38.74 5.49 21.21
CA GLN A 168 38.77 4.73 19.96
C GLN A 168 39.10 3.25 20.25
N ASP A 169 38.23 2.33 19.80
CA ASP A 169 38.55 1.06 19.10
C ASP A 169 37.49 -0.08 19.19
N ALA A 170 36.21 0.21 19.47
CA ALA A 170 35.13 -0.81 19.44
C ALA A 170 33.94 -0.54 18.48
N ALA A 171 33.90 0.60 17.77
CA ALA A 171 32.69 1.07 17.08
C ALA A 171 32.81 1.15 15.55
N ARG A 172 33.59 0.27 14.91
CA ARG A 172 33.98 0.49 13.51
C ARG A 172 32.91 0.20 12.46
N ASN A 173 31.74 -0.36 12.78
CA ASN A 173 30.55 -0.32 11.94
C ASN A 173 29.32 -0.77 12.74
N LEU A 174 28.48 0.18 13.16
CA LEU A 174 27.27 -0.14 13.91
C LEU A 174 26.29 -0.95 13.04
N VAL A 175 26.11 -0.62 11.77
CA VAL A 175 25.18 -1.32 10.86
C VAL A 175 25.98 -1.92 9.72
N ARG A 176 25.91 -3.24 9.53
CA ARG A 176 26.59 -3.91 8.40
C ARG A 176 25.77 -3.84 7.12
N LYS A 177 24.45 -3.84 7.25
CA LYS A 177 23.53 -3.71 6.13
C LYS A 177 22.28 -2.96 6.57
N ALA A 178 21.90 -1.97 5.79
CA ALA A 178 20.66 -1.23 5.96
C ALA A 178 19.74 -1.49 4.77
N THR A 179 18.48 -1.80 5.05
CA THR A 179 17.43 -1.90 4.03
C THR A 179 16.34 -0.92 4.39
N ILE A 180 16.01 -0.04 3.45
CA ILE A 180 14.87 0.87 3.62
C ILE A 180 13.64 0.19 2.99
N ALA A 181 12.45 0.52 3.44
CA ALA A 181 11.22 0.18 2.75
C ALA A 181 10.21 1.29 3.01
N PHE A 182 9.25 1.48 2.12
CA PHE A 182 8.27 2.54 2.29
C PHE A 182 6.88 1.92 2.31
N GLU A 183 6.09 2.36 3.28
CA GLU A 183 4.68 2.01 3.44
C GLU A 183 3.86 3.24 3.09
N ARG A 184 3.17 3.22 1.97
CA ARG A 184 2.20 4.27 1.65
C ARG A 184 1.01 4.14 2.58
N THR A 185 0.63 5.25 3.21
CA THR A 185 -0.47 5.29 4.20
C THR A 185 -1.72 6.00 3.67
N THR A 186 -1.62 6.73 2.55
CA THR A 186 -2.76 7.33 1.85
C THR A 186 -3.12 6.55 0.59
N ALA A 187 -4.42 6.46 0.30
CA ALA A 187 -4.90 5.90 -0.96
C ALA A 187 -4.75 6.89 -2.13
N ALA A 188 -4.82 8.20 -1.85
CA ALA A 188 -4.70 9.27 -2.83
C ALA A 188 -3.27 9.38 -3.38
N LYS A 189 -3.14 9.50 -4.72
CA LYS A 189 -1.85 9.63 -5.41
C LYS A 189 -1.06 10.81 -4.87
N CYS A 190 -1.72 11.96 -4.72
CA CYS A 190 -1.25 13.14 -4.02
C CYS A 190 -2.41 13.86 -3.31
N PRO A 191 -2.17 14.53 -2.16
CA PRO A 191 -0.97 14.41 -1.35
C PRO A 191 -0.75 12.97 -0.87
N VAL A 192 0.51 12.53 -0.87
CA VAL A 192 0.90 11.19 -0.42
C VAL A 192 1.52 11.26 0.96
N THR A 193 1.07 10.40 1.87
CA THR A 193 1.75 10.19 3.14
C THR A 193 2.33 8.79 3.15
N PHE A 194 3.60 8.65 3.48
CA PHE A 194 4.27 7.37 3.58
C PHE A 194 5.17 7.30 4.81
N LYS A 195 5.31 6.10 5.35
CA LYS A 195 6.30 5.78 6.38
C LYS A 195 7.54 5.23 5.73
N ILE A 196 8.69 5.64 6.25
CA ILE A 196 10.00 5.11 5.91
C ILE A 196 10.33 4.11 7.00
N HIS A 197 10.48 2.84 6.63
CA HIS A 197 10.93 1.76 7.49
C HIS A 197 12.42 1.53 7.25
N GLY A 198 13.20 1.43 8.32
CA GLY A 198 14.60 1.03 8.28
C GLY A 198 14.77 -0.33 8.93
N SER A 199 15.48 -1.23 8.25
CA SER A 199 15.90 -2.53 8.77
C SER A 199 17.43 -2.59 8.83
N PHE A 200 17.96 -2.76 10.02
CA PHE A 200 19.39 -2.70 10.32
C PHE A 200 19.90 -4.08 10.73
N GLU A 201 20.88 -4.60 10.00
CA GLU A 201 21.52 -5.89 10.24
C GLU A 201 22.98 -5.71 10.67
N GLY A 202 23.44 -6.64 11.51
CA GLY A 202 24.83 -6.67 11.99
C GLY A 202 25.15 -5.67 13.10
N LEU A 203 24.11 -5.20 13.81
CA LEU A 203 24.23 -4.39 15.02
C LEU A 203 24.98 -5.15 16.12
N PRO A 204 25.94 -4.51 16.82
CA PRO A 204 26.59 -5.12 17.98
C PRO A 204 25.58 -5.47 19.09
N ALA A 205 25.87 -6.51 19.87
CA ALA A 205 25.03 -6.89 21.00
C ALA A 205 24.90 -5.75 22.02
N GLY A 206 23.75 -5.69 22.70
CA GLY A 206 23.43 -4.65 23.67
C GLY A 206 22.65 -3.49 23.04
N ALA A 207 22.33 -2.48 23.85
CA ALA A 207 21.57 -1.33 23.35
C ALA A 207 22.45 -0.52 22.38
N GLN A 208 21.91 -0.22 21.20
CA GLN A 208 22.61 0.54 20.18
C GLN A 208 21.85 1.81 19.83
N THR A 209 22.58 2.78 19.31
CA THR A 209 22.03 4.04 18.83
C THR A 209 22.41 4.21 17.37
N VAL A 210 21.43 4.20 16.48
CA VAL A 210 21.64 4.42 15.05
C VAL A 210 21.23 5.86 14.73
N ARG A 211 22.17 6.65 14.23
CA ARG A 211 21.89 8.01 13.76
C ARG A 211 21.69 8.02 12.25
N TYR A 212 20.68 8.75 11.79
CA TYR A 212 20.33 8.86 10.39
C TYR A 212 19.84 10.27 10.04
N ARG A 213 19.84 10.62 8.76
CA ARG A 213 19.17 11.82 8.25
C ARG A 213 18.61 11.58 6.85
N LEU A 214 17.70 12.45 6.42
CA LEU A 214 17.34 12.54 5.01
C LEU A 214 18.48 13.26 4.28
N ALA A 215 18.96 12.73 3.16
CA ALA A 215 19.99 13.39 2.37
C ALA A 215 19.54 14.81 1.96
N GLY A 216 20.46 15.77 1.99
CA GLY A 216 20.15 17.18 1.77
C GLY A 216 19.64 17.93 3.01
N THR A 217 19.40 17.23 4.14
CA THR A 217 19.09 17.89 5.42
C THR A 217 20.34 17.99 6.30
N GLU A 218 20.42 19.04 7.13
CA GLU A 218 21.52 19.21 8.09
C GLU A 218 21.28 18.44 9.39
N THR A 219 20.01 18.15 9.71
CA THR A 219 19.60 17.61 10.99
C THR A 219 19.72 16.08 11.05
N TRP A 220 20.60 15.60 11.92
CA TRP A 220 20.69 14.18 12.27
C TRP A 220 19.61 13.80 13.30
N LYS A 221 18.95 12.67 13.06
CA LYS A 221 17.96 12.02 13.92
C LYS A 221 18.54 10.73 14.48
N THR A 222 17.88 10.19 15.50
CA THR A 222 18.37 9.04 16.25
C THR A 222 17.29 7.98 16.41
N VAL A 223 17.68 6.72 16.20
CA VAL A 223 16.91 5.50 16.47
C VAL A 223 17.58 4.77 17.62
N ASN A 224 16.80 4.49 18.67
CA ASN A 224 17.23 3.67 19.79
C ASN A 224 16.91 2.21 19.51
N VAL A 225 17.94 1.36 19.48
CA VAL A 225 17.81 -0.09 19.34
C VAL A 225 17.87 -0.73 20.72
N PRO A 226 16.82 -1.45 21.16
CA PRO A 226 16.82 -2.13 22.45
C PRO A 226 17.89 -3.22 22.54
N ALA A 227 18.43 -3.47 23.74
CA ALA A 227 19.45 -4.50 23.95
C ALA A 227 19.02 -5.93 23.54
N ALA A 228 17.71 -6.21 23.58
CA ALA A 228 17.12 -7.48 23.18
C ALA A 228 16.72 -7.50 21.68
N HIS A 229 17.53 -6.93 20.80
CA HIS A 229 17.26 -6.96 19.36
C HIS A 229 17.68 -8.30 18.72
N GLY A 230 16.97 -8.70 17.66
CA GLY A 230 17.35 -9.86 16.85
C GLY A 230 18.51 -9.54 15.88
N ALA A 231 18.80 -10.47 14.96
CA ALA A 231 19.82 -10.27 13.92
C ALA A 231 19.52 -9.07 13.00
N VAL A 232 18.23 -8.76 12.84
CA VAL A 232 17.73 -7.59 12.12
C VAL A 232 16.82 -6.79 13.06
N HIS A 233 17.08 -5.50 13.19
CA HIS A 233 16.20 -4.56 13.89
C HIS A 233 15.46 -3.69 12.87
N SER A 234 14.13 -3.78 12.85
CA SER A 234 13.27 -2.99 11.97
C SER A 234 12.46 -1.98 12.76
N THR A 235 12.42 -0.73 12.28
CA THR A 235 11.62 0.35 12.87
C THR A 235 11.12 1.33 11.81
N VAL A 236 10.10 2.11 12.14
CA VAL A 236 9.77 3.33 11.39
C VAL A 236 10.80 4.40 11.73
N LEU A 237 11.44 4.96 10.70
CA LEU A 237 12.34 6.10 10.82
C LEU A 237 11.53 7.40 10.81
N GLU A 238 10.68 7.58 9.81
CA GLU A 238 9.98 8.84 9.61
C GLU A 238 8.66 8.63 8.89
N THR A 239 7.72 9.56 9.07
CA THR A 239 6.51 9.67 8.26
C THR A 239 6.57 10.98 7.51
N LEU A 240 6.60 10.90 6.18
CA LEU A 240 6.62 12.08 5.31
C LEU A 240 5.26 12.25 4.64
N THR A 241 4.90 13.50 4.40
CA THR A 241 3.76 13.87 3.57
C THR A 241 4.24 14.78 2.46
N TRP A 242 3.99 14.39 1.22
CA TRP A 242 4.29 15.16 0.03
C TRP A 242 3.00 15.65 -0.60
N GLY A 243 2.93 16.95 -0.86
CA GLY A 243 1.82 17.59 -1.55
C GLY A 243 2.18 17.99 -2.96
N TRP A 244 1.24 18.65 -3.63
CA TRP A 244 1.40 19.20 -4.99
C TRP A 244 2.57 20.19 -5.11
N GLU A 245 2.90 20.88 -4.02
CA GLU A 245 3.97 21.88 -3.95
C GLU A 245 5.32 21.32 -3.45
N THR A 246 5.38 20.03 -3.10
CA THR A 246 6.64 19.43 -2.65
C THR A 246 7.60 19.28 -3.84
N ALA A 247 8.78 19.89 -3.73
CA ALA A 247 9.79 19.88 -4.80
C ALA A 247 10.58 18.57 -4.84
N GLU A 248 10.64 17.86 -3.71
CA GLU A 248 11.34 16.59 -3.56
C GLU A 248 10.62 15.47 -4.30
N ASN A 249 11.37 14.78 -5.17
CA ASN A 249 10.86 13.64 -5.95
C ASN A 249 11.44 12.29 -5.48
N SER A 250 12.26 12.33 -4.42
CA SER A 250 12.99 11.19 -3.88
C SER A 250 13.38 11.43 -2.43
N VAL A 251 13.44 10.36 -1.65
CA VAL A 251 14.09 10.37 -0.34
C VAL A 251 15.34 9.53 -0.40
N GLN A 252 16.41 9.96 0.25
CA GLN A 252 17.58 9.13 0.51
C GLN A 252 17.89 9.19 1.99
N ILE A 253 18.19 8.04 2.62
CA ILE A 253 18.62 7.99 4.03
C ILE A 253 20.14 7.86 4.10
N GLU A 254 20.77 8.74 4.85
CA GLU A 254 22.18 8.63 5.22
C GLU A 254 22.29 8.13 6.66
N LEU A 255 23.16 7.16 6.91
CA LEU A 255 23.50 6.70 8.26
C LEU A 255 24.82 7.36 8.70
N ASP A 256 24.87 7.79 9.96
CA ASP A 256 26.07 8.36 10.56
C ASP A 256 26.99 7.22 11.01
N GLN A 257 27.88 6.81 10.11
CA GLN A 257 28.86 5.74 10.33
C GLN A 257 30.22 6.16 9.74
N PRO A 258 31.34 5.61 10.24
CA PRO A 258 32.68 5.98 9.77
C PRO A 258 32.86 5.88 8.24
N ASP A 259 32.07 5.03 7.59
CA ASP A 259 32.09 4.75 6.15
C ASP A 259 30.92 5.37 5.37
N ARG A 260 30.07 6.20 6.00
CA ARG A 260 28.95 6.91 5.36
C ARG A 260 28.10 6.01 4.45
N HIS A 261 27.60 4.91 5.00
CA HIS A 261 26.69 4.01 4.29
C HIS A 261 25.48 4.78 3.74
N ARG A 262 25.36 4.76 2.41
CA ARG A 262 24.28 5.37 1.65
C ARG A 262 23.17 4.33 1.53
N SER A 263 21.98 4.64 2.03
CA SER A 263 20.83 3.82 1.67
C SER A 263 20.37 4.22 0.27
N ASN A 264 20.12 3.21 -0.56
CA ASN A 264 19.74 3.38 -1.96
C ASN A 264 18.29 2.96 -2.11
N ILE A 265 17.35 3.86 -1.83
CA ILE A 265 15.96 3.67 -2.27
C ILE A 265 15.37 5.03 -2.63
N ILE A 266 15.18 5.25 -3.93
CA ILE A 266 14.53 6.40 -4.53
C ILE A 266 13.03 6.11 -4.63
N TYR A 267 12.23 6.60 -3.68
CA TYR A 267 10.78 6.63 -3.91
C TYR A 267 10.40 7.85 -4.71
N TYR A 268 9.99 7.58 -5.95
CA TYR A 268 9.22 8.50 -6.76
C TYR A 268 7.75 8.31 -6.40
N PHE A 269 7.08 9.40 -6.05
CA PHE A 269 5.62 9.48 -5.99
C PHE A 269 5.21 10.70 -6.82
N LYS A 270 4.48 10.47 -7.92
CA LYS A 270 4.02 11.53 -8.84
C LYS A 270 3.02 12.51 -8.18
N CYS A 271 3.51 13.57 -7.51
CA CYS A 271 2.77 14.84 -7.40
C CYS A 271 3.13 15.80 -8.54
N ARG A 272 4.36 15.73 -9.05
CA ARG A 272 4.85 16.49 -10.21
C ARG A 272 5.80 15.62 -11.06
N PRO A 273 5.95 15.89 -12.38
CA PRO A 273 7.05 15.34 -13.15
C PRO A 273 8.39 15.67 -12.50
N PRO A 274 9.37 14.75 -12.55
CA PRO A 274 10.65 14.96 -11.87
C PRO A 274 11.41 16.12 -12.51
N SER A 275 12.05 16.93 -11.66
CA SER A 275 12.88 18.07 -12.08
C SER A 275 14.30 17.61 -12.37
N ALA A 276 14.53 16.97 -13.53
CA ALA A 276 15.84 16.52 -14.00
C ALA A 276 16.60 15.56 -13.04
N GLY A 277 17.74 15.02 -13.48
CA GLY A 277 18.62 14.19 -12.67
C GLY A 277 18.78 12.73 -13.15
N THR A 278 19.97 12.19 -12.88
CA THR A 278 20.36 10.81 -13.18
C THR A 278 20.02 9.90 -12.01
N VAL A 279 19.40 8.76 -12.31
CA VAL A 279 18.99 7.72 -11.34
C VAL A 279 20.07 6.64 -11.20
N GLY A 280 20.76 6.34 -12.29
CA GLY A 280 21.85 5.36 -12.33
C GLY A 280 22.40 5.21 -13.75
N VAL A 281 23.07 4.09 -14.01
CA VAL A 281 23.69 3.79 -15.31
C VAL A 281 23.25 2.41 -15.78
N ALA A 282 22.92 2.26 -17.06
CA ALA A 282 22.81 0.97 -17.71
C ALA A 282 24.14 0.63 -18.39
N ALA A 283 24.69 -0.54 -18.11
CA ALA A 283 25.92 -1.02 -18.75
C ALA A 283 25.71 -1.33 -20.24
N GLU A 284 24.48 -1.65 -20.64
CA GLU A 284 24.08 -2.04 -21.98
C GLU A 284 22.62 -1.61 -22.28
N ASP A 285 22.20 -1.74 -23.53
CA ASP A 285 20.80 -1.52 -23.91
C ASP A 285 19.91 -2.59 -23.24
N ILE A 286 18.82 -2.16 -22.61
CA ILE A 286 17.82 -3.05 -21.99
C ILE A 286 16.54 -2.99 -22.82
N PRO A 287 16.36 -3.91 -23.80
CA PRO A 287 15.26 -3.81 -24.74
C PRO A 287 13.91 -4.19 -24.12
N LEU A 288 12.85 -3.55 -24.63
CA LEU A 288 11.47 -3.98 -24.48
C LEU A 288 11.08 -4.77 -25.73
N THR A 289 10.68 -6.04 -25.57
CA THR A 289 10.30 -6.93 -26.68
C THR A 289 8.78 -7.09 -26.79
N GLY A 290 8.32 -7.79 -27.83
CA GLY A 290 6.90 -8.11 -28.03
C GLY A 290 6.26 -8.82 -26.83
N ASP A 291 7.02 -9.68 -26.14
CA ASP A 291 6.57 -10.42 -24.94
C ASP A 291 7.08 -9.80 -23.63
N GLY A 292 7.54 -8.54 -23.66
CA GLY A 292 8.15 -7.85 -22.52
C GLY A 292 9.67 -7.93 -22.57
N GLY A 293 10.24 -9.13 -22.42
CA GLY A 293 11.70 -9.34 -22.49
C GLY A 293 12.49 -8.70 -21.33
N PRO A 294 13.78 -8.36 -21.53
CA PRO A 294 14.69 -7.91 -20.47
C PRO A 294 14.16 -6.75 -19.63
N LEU A 295 13.54 -5.73 -20.23
CA LEU A 295 12.99 -4.61 -19.47
C LEU A 295 11.84 -5.06 -18.54
N ALA A 296 10.93 -5.90 -19.03
CA ALA A 296 9.81 -6.37 -18.21
C ALA A 296 10.29 -7.27 -17.06
N GLU A 297 11.32 -8.09 -17.30
CA GLU A 297 11.98 -8.88 -16.26
C GLU A 297 12.60 -7.99 -15.18
N LEU A 298 13.29 -6.93 -15.60
CA LEU A 298 13.87 -5.94 -14.70
C LEU A 298 12.79 -5.23 -13.86
N THR A 299 11.69 -4.80 -14.49
CA THR A 299 10.58 -4.17 -13.78
C THR A 299 9.92 -5.14 -12.78
N ALA A 300 9.85 -6.43 -13.08
CA ALA A 300 9.34 -7.42 -12.14
C ALA A 300 10.24 -7.57 -10.91
N ASP A 301 11.56 -7.55 -11.10
CA ASP A 301 12.52 -7.57 -9.99
C ASP A 301 12.40 -6.30 -9.13
N ALA A 302 12.29 -5.14 -9.79
CA ALA A 302 12.10 -3.86 -9.13
C ALA A 302 10.81 -3.81 -8.29
N MET A 303 9.68 -4.29 -8.86
CA MET A 303 8.42 -4.38 -8.12
C MET A 303 8.54 -5.32 -6.93
N LEU A 304 9.13 -6.52 -7.11
CA LEU A 304 9.33 -7.47 -6.02
C LEU A 304 10.14 -6.84 -4.88
N GLU A 305 11.32 -6.31 -5.20
CA GLU A 305 12.25 -5.74 -4.21
C GLU A 305 11.59 -4.61 -3.41
N SER A 306 10.82 -3.75 -4.09
CA SER A 306 10.19 -2.59 -3.48
C SER A 306 9.19 -2.91 -2.35
N VAL A 307 8.55 -4.09 -2.39
CA VAL A 307 7.51 -4.49 -1.42
C VAL A 307 7.91 -5.69 -0.56
N ARG A 308 8.99 -6.40 -0.91
CA ARG A 308 9.34 -7.69 -0.28
C ARG A 308 9.53 -7.59 1.22
N THR A 309 10.26 -6.57 1.70
CA THR A 309 10.56 -6.39 3.13
C THR A 309 9.30 -6.24 3.99
N LEU A 310 8.28 -5.54 3.49
CA LEU A 310 7.05 -5.26 4.27
C LEU A 310 5.96 -6.31 4.08
N SER A 311 5.94 -6.99 2.94
CA SER A 311 4.88 -7.94 2.58
C SER A 311 5.30 -9.41 2.72
N GLY A 312 6.60 -9.69 2.67
CA GLY A 312 7.17 -11.01 2.48
C GLY A 312 6.80 -11.62 1.13
N ALA A 313 6.63 -10.81 0.07
CA ALA A 313 6.35 -11.31 -1.28
C ALA A 313 7.42 -12.31 -1.76
N ASP A 314 6.96 -13.38 -2.42
CA ASP A 314 7.81 -14.45 -2.93
C ASP A 314 8.27 -14.19 -4.38
N LEU A 315 7.38 -13.58 -5.17
CA LEU A 315 7.59 -13.27 -6.58
C LEU A 315 6.78 -12.03 -6.98
N ALA A 316 7.15 -11.42 -8.11
CA ALA A 316 6.30 -10.44 -8.79
C ALA A 316 5.91 -10.87 -10.20
N LEU A 317 4.73 -10.43 -10.64
CA LEU A 317 4.24 -10.55 -12.01
C LEU A 317 3.94 -9.17 -12.57
N VAL A 318 4.47 -8.89 -13.76
CA VAL A 318 4.23 -7.64 -14.46
C VAL A 318 3.70 -7.91 -15.87
N SER A 319 2.99 -6.92 -16.39
CA SER A 319 2.50 -6.91 -17.76
C SER A 319 3.21 -5.81 -18.52
N LYS A 320 3.47 -6.02 -19.81
CA LYS A 320 4.11 -5.02 -20.66
C LYS A 320 3.20 -3.83 -20.99
N TYR A 321 1.90 -3.90 -20.65
CA TYR A 321 0.88 -2.93 -21.07
C TYR A 321 1.26 -1.47 -20.80
N GLY A 322 1.86 -1.19 -19.64
CA GLY A 322 2.27 0.17 -19.25
C GLY A 322 3.65 0.58 -19.76
N MET A 323 4.38 -0.32 -20.43
CA MET A 323 5.75 -0.08 -20.89
C MET A 323 5.74 0.44 -22.33
N ARG A 324 6.47 1.54 -22.59
CA ARG A 324 6.44 2.22 -23.90
C ARG A 324 7.74 2.04 -24.70
N LYS A 325 8.90 1.96 -24.05
CA LYS A 325 10.20 1.82 -24.70
C LYS A 325 11.21 1.09 -23.80
N GLY A 326 12.28 0.58 -24.40
CA GLY A 326 13.47 0.07 -23.69
C GLY A 326 14.32 1.18 -23.05
N LEU A 327 15.33 0.80 -22.27
CA LEU A 327 16.37 1.69 -21.77
C LEU A 327 17.64 1.58 -22.62
N LYS A 328 18.35 2.70 -22.77
CA LYS A 328 19.62 2.75 -23.49
C LYS A 328 20.80 2.62 -22.54
N ALA A 329 21.90 2.07 -23.05
CA ALA A 329 23.17 2.08 -22.36
C ALA A 329 23.59 3.51 -21.97
N GLY A 330 24.27 3.65 -20.84
CA GLY A 330 24.73 4.92 -20.30
C GLY A 330 23.83 5.47 -19.17
N PRO A 331 23.96 6.76 -18.84
CA PRO A 331 23.19 7.39 -17.77
C PRO A 331 21.69 7.29 -18.00
N ILE A 332 20.95 6.85 -16.98
CA ILE A 332 19.49 6.75 -16.97
C ILE A 332 18.93 7.90 -16.17
N THR A 333 18.08 8.72 -16.77
CA THR A 333 17.44 9.87 -16.10
C THR A 333 16.03 9.55 -15.65
N PHE A 334 15.48 10.38 -14.75
CA PHE A 334 14.06 10.26 -14.41
C PHE A 334 13.13 10.52 -15.60
N SER A 335 13.55 11.34 -16.57
CA SER A 335 12.81 11.57 -17.81
C SER A 335 12.72 10.29 -18.65
N ASP A 336 13.81 9.52 -18.71
CA ASP A 336 13.82 8.23 -19.39
C ASP A 336 12.84 7.25 -18.73
N LEU A 337 12.83 7.16 -17.40
CA LEU A 337 11.90 6.30 -16.67
C LEU A 337 10.44 6.70 -16.86
N TYR A 338 10.15 8.01 -16.88
CA TYR A 338 8.81 8.50 -17.18
C TYR A 338 8.36 8.09 -18.59
N GLN A 339 9.26 8.16 -19.57
CA GLN A 339 8.97 7.71 -20.93
C GLN A 339 8.83 6.18 -21.02
N VAL A 340 9.45 5.42 -20.11
CA VAL A 340 9.34 3.97 -20.05
C VAL A 340 7.99 3.54 -19.47
N GLN A 341 7.57 4.08 -18.31
CA GLN A 341 6.33 3.71 -17.61
C GLN A 341 5.57 4.93 -17.06
N PRO A 342 4.77 5.63 -17.88
CA PRO A 342 4.09 6.87 -17.46
C PRO A 342 2.82 6.64 -16.62
N ASP A 343 2.31 5.42 -16.55
CA ASP A 343 0.95 5.16 -16.04
C ASP A 343 0.85 5.24 -14.51
N GLY A 344 1.95 4.99 -13.77
CA GLY A 344 1.98 5.13 -12.31
C GLY A 344 1.20 4.03 -11.58
N PHE A 345 1.21 2.80 -12.12
CA PHE A 345 0.63 1.65 -11.44
C PHE A 345 1.47 1.29 -10.21
N HIS A 346 0.87 0.85 -9.10
CA HIS A 346 1.61 0.43 -7.91
C HIS A 346 1.42 -1.07 -7.60
N PRO A 347 2.42 -1.75 -7.01
CA PRO A 347 2.31 -3.14 -6.64
C PRO A 347 1.52 -3.30 -5.34
N ASP A 348 0.53 -4.18 -5.40
CA ASP A 348 -0.11 -4.81 -4.24
C ASP A 348 0.38 -6.25 -4.14
N VAL A 349 0.30 -6.84 -2.94
CA VAL A 349 0.69 -8.24 -2.72
C VAL A 349 -0.51 -9.07 -2.33
N TRP A 350 -0.64 -10.21 -2.99
CA TRP A 350 -1.76 -11.12 -2.86
C TRP A 350 -1.27 -12.53 -2.51
N SER A 351 -1.91 -13.16 -1.54
CA SER A 351 -1.73 -14.57 -1.25
C SER A 351 -2.59 -15.39 -2.21
N MET A 352 -1.94 -16.33 -2.90
CA MET A 352 -2.51 -17.15 -3.95
C MET A 352 -2.08 -18.62 -3.77
N THR A 353 -2.93 -19.58 -4.11
CA THR A 353 -2.54 -20.99 -4.30
C THR A 353 -1.83 -21.14 -5.64
N GLY A 354 -0.85 -22.05 -5.79
CA GLY A 354 -0.06 -22.25 -7.01
C GLY A 354 -0.87 -22.44 -8.30
N ALA A 355 -2.09 -22.99 -8.20
CA ALA A 355 -3.02 -23.10 -9.34
C ALA A 355 -3.44 -21.73 -9.93
N GLN A 356 -3.55 -20.69 -9.10
CA GLN A 356 -4.00 -19.37 -9.53
C GLN A 356 -2.98 -18.62 -10.39
N PRO A 357 -1.69 -18.45 -10.00
CA PRO A 357 -0.70 -17.87 -10.90
C PRO A 357 -0.49 -18.78 -12.11
N ARG A 358 -0.58 -20.11 -11.99
CA ARG A 358 -0.52 -21.02 -13.16
C ARG A 358 -1.57 -20.67 -14.21
N LYS A 359 -2.82 -20.45 -13.80
CA LYS A 359 -3.92 -20.00 -14.69
C LYS A 359 -3.63 -18.64 -15.32
N ALA A 360 -3.11 -17.69 -14.55
CA ALA A 360 -2.79 -16.34 -15.04
C ALA A 360 -1.64 -16.35 -16.06
N LEU A 361 -0.58 -17.12 -15.80
CA LEU A 361 0.62 -17.23 -16.64
C LEU A 361 0.37 -17.96 -17.98
N GLY A 362 -0.60 -18.87 -18.02
CA GLY A 362 -1.01 -19.53 -19.27
C GLY A 362 -1.73 -18.59 -20.25
N HIS A 363 -2.29 -17.48 -19.75
CA HIS A 363 -3.06 -16.53 -20.54
C HIS A 363 -2.18 -15.59 -21.36
N VAL A 364 -2.62 -15.28 -22.59
CA VAL A 364 -2.02 -14.24 -23.44
C VAL A 364 -3.03 -13.12 -23.60
N SER A 365 -2.73 -11.97 -23.04
CA SER A 365 -3.54 -10.78 -23.25
C SER A 365 -3.34 -10.26 -24.68
N PRO A 366 -4.42 -9.91 -25.41
CA PRO A 366 -4.31 -9.33 -26.75
C PRO A 366 -3.52 -8.02 -26.80
N THR A 367 -3.53 -7.24 -25.72
CA THR A 367 -2.88 -5.92 -25.65
C THR A 367 -1.57 -5.96 -24.86
N ALA A 368 -1.42 -6.90 -23.94
CA ALA A 368 -0.30 -6.95 -23.00
C ALA A 368 0.61 -8.17 -23.16
N GLY A 369 0.29 -9.11 -24.05
CA GLY A 369 1.06 -10.35 -24.19
C GLY A 369 0.97 -11.21 -22.92
N ARG A 370 2.05 -11.92 -22.59
CA ARG A 370 2.14 -12.75 -21.37
C ARG A 370 2.61 -11.95 -20.16
N LEU A 371 2.28 -12.46 -18.98
CA LEU A 371 2.86 -11.95 -17.74
C LEU A 371 4.35 -12.33 -17.64
N THR A 372 5.17 -11.35 -17.31
CA THR A 372 6.60 -11.51 -17.08
C THR A 372 6.89 -11.66 -15.58
N PRO A 373 7.66 -12.67 -15.16
CA PRO A 373 7.94 -12.90 -13.75
C PRO A 373 9.25 -12.25 -13.27
N SER A 374 9.34 -12.01 -11.96
CA SER A 374 10.60 -11.71 -11.26
C SER A 374 11.53 -12.93 -11.27
N ALA A 375 12.83 -12.72 -11.01
CA ALA A 375 13.91 -13.70 -11.18
C ALA A 375 13.71 -15.03 -10.42
N ALA A 376 12.97 -14.99 -9.31
CA ALA A 376 12.67 -16.17 -8.51
C ALA A 376 11.76 -17.18 -9.23
N LEU A 377 10.95 -16.76 -10.21
CA LEU A 377 9.98 -17.62 -10.87
C LEU A 377 10.37 -17.88 -12.33
N ARG A 378 10.36 -19.14 -12.74
CA ARG A 378 10.46 -19.57 -14.14
C ARG A 378 9.25 -20.42 -14.51
N TYR A 379 8.78 -20.31 -15.75
CA TYR A 379 7.70 -21.16 -16.23
C TYR A 379 7.83 -21.53 -17.70
N THR A 380 7.32 -22.71 -18.03
CA THR A 380 7.15 -23.18 -19.40
C THR A 380 5.67 -23.23 -19.73
N VAL A 381 5.29 -22.71 -20.90
CA VAL A 381 3.92 -22.76 -21.43
C VAL A 381 3.91 -23.50 -22.76
N THR A 382 2.97 -24.44 -22.90
CA THR A 382 2.74 -25.23 -24.12
C THR A 382 1.27 -25.16 -24.49
N GLY A 383 0.96 -24.65 -25.68
CA GLY A 383 -0.44 -24.51 -26.12
C GLY A 383 -1.34 -23.68 -25.18
N GLY A 384 -0.76 -22.72 -24.45
CA GLY A 384 -1.49 -21.90 -23.46
C GLY A 384 -1.62 -22.53 -22.08
N VAL A 385 -1.04 -23.71 -21.86
CA VAL A 385 -1.04 -24.40 -20.55
C VAL A 385 0.36 -24.35 -19.94
N VAL A 386 0.45 -23.95 -18.68
CA VAL A 386 1.73 -23.93 -17.96
C VAL A 386 2.12 -25.34 -17.53
N THR A 387 3.11 -25.91 -18.21
CA THR A 387 3.60 -27.29 -18.04
C THR A 387 4.70 -27.41 -17.00
N ASP A 388 5.47 -26.35 -16.78
CA ASP A 388 6.48 -26.27 -15.72
C ASP A 388 6.37 -24.92 -15.01
N LEU A 389 6.48 -24.93 -13.68
CA LEU A 389 6.42 -23.73 -12.84
C LEU A 389 7.32 -23.93 -11.63
N THR A 390 8.42 -23.19 -11.57
CA THR A 390 9.38 -23.26 -10.46
C THR A 390 9.52 -21.92 -9.78
N LEU A 391 9.63 -21.94 -8.45
CA LEU A 391 9.91 -20.80 -7.59
C LEU A 391 11.18 -21.10 -6.81
N ASN A 392 12.21 -20.27 -6.96
CA ASN A 392 13.55 -20.50 -6.43
C ASN A 392 14.10 -21.89 -6.81
N GLY A 393 13.84 -22.33 -8.05
CA GLY A 393 14.25 -23.64 -8.55
C GLY A 393 13.41 -24.82 -8.04
N THR A 394 12.45 -24.60 -7.15
CA THR A 394 11.58 -25.67 -6.62
C THR A 394 10.23 -25.67 -7.35
N PRO A 395 9.71 -26.83 -7.79
CA PRO A 395 8.39 -26.92 -8.40
C PRO A 395 7.29 -26.38 -7.48
N VAL A 396 6.39 -25.57 -8.05
CA VAL A 396 5.24 -25.03 -7.32
C VAL A 396 4.05 -25.97 -7.48
N SER A 397 3.60 -26.58 -6.38
CA SER A 397 2.38 -27.38 -6.37
C SER A 397 1.13 -26.50 -6.43
N ASP A 398 0.01 -27.05 -6.93
CA ASP A 398 -1.23 -26.30 -7.10
C ASP A 398 -1.82 -25.78 -5.76
N THR A 399 -1.55 -26.47 -4.66
CA THR A 399 -2.03 -26.13 -3.31
C THR A 399 -1.05 -25.24 -2.52
N GLN A 400 0.20 -25.08 -2.98
CA GLN A 400 1.18 -24.25 -2.30
C GLN A 400 0.70 -22.80 -2.28
N VAL A 401 0.73 -22.17 -1.10
CA VAL A 401 0.43 -20.74 -0.98
C VAL A 401 1.69 -19.93 -1.29
N VAL A 402 1.57 -18.99 -2.21
CA VAL A 402 2.60 -18.03 -2.61
C VAL A 402 2.08 -16.60 -2.50
N LYS A 403 2.96 -15.66 -2.19
CA LYS A 403 2.67 -14.23 -2.14
C LYS A 403 3.17 -13.56 -3.42
N VAL A 404 2.23 -13.10 -4.23
CA VAL A 404 2.48 -12.52 -5.55
C VAL A 404 2.32 -11.01 -5.47
N ALA A 405 3.41 -10.28 -5.75
CA ALA A 405 3.37 -8.85 -6.01
C ALA A 405 2.96 -8.60 -7.47
N ALA A 406 2.05 -7.66 -7.71
CA ALA A 406 1.73 -7.21 -9.06
C ALA A 406 1.03 -5.88 -9.01
N ASN A 407 0.96 -5.19 -10.15
CA ASN A 407 0.14 -4.00 -10.22
C ASN A 407 -1.31 -4.28 -9.78
N TYR A 408 -1.90 -3.34 -9.06
CA TYR A 408 -3.19 -3.55 -8.37
C TYR A 408 -4.35 -3.93 -9.30
N ILE A 409 -4.31 -3.55 -10.59
CA ILE A 409 -5.39 -3.83 -11.54
C ILE A 409 -5.39 -5.27 -12.08
N LEU A 410 -4.23 -5.95 -12.12
CA LEU A 410 -4.15 -7.33 -12.60
C LEU A 410 -5.02 -8.28 -11.78
N ARG A 411 -5.08 -8.07 -10.46
CA ARG A 411 -5.94 -8.83 -9.55
C ARG A 411 -7.42 -8.82 -9.98
N TYR A 412 -7.90 -7.71 -10.54
CA TYR A 412 -9.30 -7.50 -10.92
C TYR A 412 -9.58 -7.84 -12.39
N GLY A 413 -8.61 -8.40 -13.11
CA GLY A 413 -8.73 -8.73 -14.53
C GLY A 413 -8.44 -7.54 -15.46
N GLY A 414 -7.68 -6.56 -14.99
CA GLY A 414 -7.21 -5.45 -15.83
C GLY A 414 -6.26 -5.93 -16.94
N GLN A 415 -6.05 -5.07 -17.94
CA GLN A 415 -5.08 -5.29 -19.03
C GLN A 415 -5.31 -6.56 -19.86
N GLY A 416 -6.54 -7.08 -19.86
CA GLY A 416 -6.93 -8.27 -20.61
C GLY A 416 -6.53 -9.60 -19.97
N PHE A 417 -6.18 -9.63 -18.68
CA PHE A 417 -5.89 -10.87 -17.95
C PHE A 417 -7.09 -11.37 -17.14
N PRO A 418 -7.16 -12.67 -16.80
CA PRO A 418 -8.21 -13.18 -15.91
C PRO A 418 -8.04 -12.66 -14.47
N ALA A 419 -9.15 -12.36 -13.81
CA ALA A 419 -9.15 -11.99 -12.40
C ALA A 419 -8.67 -13.14 -11.50
N TRP A 420 -7.99 -12.80 -10.39
CA TRP A 420 -7.45 -13.82 -9.47
C TRP A 420 -8.46 -14.19 -8.39
N GLU A 421 -9.49 -14.94 -8.79
CA GLU A 421 -10.56 -15.39 -7.91
C GLU A 421 -10.04 -16.08 -6.64
N GLY A 422 -10.49 -15.64 -5.47
CA GLY A 422 -10.08 -16.21 -4.18
C GLY A 422 -8.75 -15.71 -3.62
N ALA A 423 -7.97 -14.91 -4.37
CA ALA A 423 -6.72 -14.34 -3.86
C ALA A 423 -6.99 -13.33 -2.72
N LYS A 424 -6.18 -13.39 -1.67
CA LYS A 424 -6.32 -12.60 -0.44
C LYS A 424 -5.28 -11.49 -0.37
N SER A 425 -5.68 -10.27 0.02
CA SER A 425 -4.74 -9.14 0.14
C SER A 425 -3.78 -9.37 1.31
N VAL A 426 -2.48 -9.17 1.07
CA VAL A 426 -1.39 -9.27 2.05
C VAL A 426 -0.81 -7.88 2.33
N TYR A 427 -0.59 -7.10 1.27
CA TYR A 427 -0.03 -5.75 1.34
C TYR A 427 -0.68 -4.90 0.25
N ARG A 428 -0.84 -3.60 0.51
CA ARG A 428 -1.40 -2.65 -0.45
C ARG A 428 -0.59 -1.37 -0.49
N GLY A 429 -0.57 -0.73 -1.66
CA GLY A 429 0.00 0.60 -1.81
C GLY A 429 1.53 0.60 -1.79
N GLY A 430 2.16 -0.26 -2.60
CA GLY A 430 3.59 -0.10 -2.90
C GLY A 430 3.92 1.23 -3.59
N PRO A 431 5.20 1.46 -3.94
CA PRO A 431 5.60 2.58 -4.80
C PRO A 431 4.86 2.55 -6.12
N ASP A 432 4.74 3.68 -6.81
CA ASP A 432 4.41 3.58 -8.23
C ASP A 432 5.53 2.87 -9.02
N ASP A 433 5.19 2.31 -10.18
CA ASP A 433 6.06 1.49 -11.00
C ASP A 433 7.31 2.22 -11.47
N THR A 434 7.20 3.52 -11.74
CA THR A 434 8.36 4.38 -12.03
C THR A 434 9.28 4.48 -10.81
N GLY A 435 8.73 4.66 -9.61
CA GLY A 435 9.50 4.72 -8.36
C GLY A 435 10.13 3.40 -7.96
N ALA A 436 9.41 2.28 -8.14
CA ALA A 436 9.94 0.95 -7.93
C ALA A 436 11.16 0.70 -8.84
N LEU A 437 11.02 1.02 -10.13
CA LEU A 437 12.12 0.90 -11.08
C LEU A 437 13.28 1.84 -10.70
N ALA A 438 13.02 3.12 -10.46
CA ALA A 438 14.07 4.08 -10.09
C ALA A 438 14.88 3.65 -8.85
N SER A 439 14.20 3.15 -7.82
CA SER A 439 14.83 2.57 -6.63
C SER A 439 15.78 1.43 -7.00
N TYR A 440 15.29 0.49 -7.80
CA TYR A 440 16.07 -0.66 -8.24
C TYR A 440 17.29 -0.22 -9.05
N ILE A 441 17.12 0.72 -9.98
CA ILE A 441 18.23 1.25 -10.77
C ILE A 441 19.33 1.86 -9.89
N ALA A 442 18.95 2.68 -8.91
CA ALA A 442 19.92 3.31 -8.02
C ALA A 442 20.66 2.30 -7.13
N ALA A 443 19.97 1.25 -6.68
CA ALA A 443 20.56 0.20 -5.84
C ALA A 443 21.47 -0.76 -6.60
N HIS A 444 21.19 -0.98 -7.89
CA HIS A 444 21.86 -1.99 -8.73
C HIS A 444 22.68 -1.36 -9.87
N SER A 445 22.99 -0.06 -9.79
CA SER A 445 23.81 0.64 -10.80
C SER A 445 25.29 0.23 -10.69
N PRO A 446 25.99 -0.07 -11.80
CA PRO A 446 25.47 -0.11 -13.17
C PRO A 446 24.63 -1.37 -13.46
N LEU A 447 23.49 -1.19 -14.13
CA LEU A 447 22.56 -2.26 -14.46
C LEU A 447 23.01 -3.07 -15.68
N ALA A 448 22.92 -4.40 -15.57
CA ALA A 448 22.96 -5.30 -16.71
C ALA A 448 21.54 -5.71 -17.12
N ALA A 449 21.35 -6.04 -18.40
CA ALA A 449 20.08 -6.53 -18.89
C ALA A 449 19.83 -7.96 -18.36
N PRO A 450 18.62 -8.27 -17.84
CA PRO A 450 18.22 -9.65 -17.64
C PRO A 450 18.27 -10.43 -18.96
N LYS A 451 18.48 -11.75 -18.89
CA LYS A 451 18.59 -12.60 -20.08
C LYS A 451 17.32 -12.68 -20.93
N GLY A 452 16.15 -12.36 -20.36
CA GLY A 452 14.88 -12.52 -21.08
C GLY A 452 14.42 -13.98 -21.21
N ASP A 453 14.92 -14.87 -20.32
CA ASP A 453 14.76 -16.32 -20.43
C ASP A 453 13.87 -16.94 -19.34
N ARG A 454 13.15 -16.13 -18.56
CA ARG A 454 12.30 -16.64 -17.45
C ARG A 454 11.02 -17.32 -17.93
N VAL A 455 10.63 -17.03 -19.17
CA VAL A 455 9.44 -17.60 -19.83
C VAL A 455 9.89 -18.45 -21.00
N THR A 456 9.51 -19.73 -21.00
CA THR A 456 9.74 -20.64 -22.12
C THR A 456 8.41 -20.94 -22.81
N VAL A 457 8.29 -20.63 -24.10
CA VAL A 457 7.12 -20.97 -24.91
C VAL A 457 7.48 -22.17 -25.80
N ARG A 458 6.63 -23.21 -25.78
CA ARG A 458 6.78 -24.43 -26.58
C ARG A 458 5.54 -24.74 -27.41
#